data_AF-A0A0N7GSU7-F1
#
_entry.id   AF-A0A0N7GSU7-F1
#
_cell.length_a   1.000
_cell.length_b   1.000
_cell.length_c   1.000
_cell.angle_alpha   90.00
_cell.angle_beta   90.00
_cell.angle_gamma   90.00
#
_symmetry.space_group_name_H-M   'P 1'
#
loop_
_entity.id
_entity.type
_entity.pdbx_description
1 polymer ?
#
loop_
_entity_poly.entity_id
_entity_poly.type
_entity_poly.pdbx_seq_one_letter_code
_entity_poly.pdbx_strand_id
1 'polypeptide(L)'
;MRALMSALLAVAVISTAAAQDALPPVTAPNDATPSIADTDVRQFAAIAGRKVVGHPVGGPVATADKVLLLVRDDKGFPDIAGSFGLPSRQSLPAPPKGTLAIIRLHQRSTTIVPGPTDDDLAFVGANRIPLFVIGEWARPAPMWEVAWVDDTVRFRTIGEVGEIGPWRE
;
A
#
# COMPACT_ATOMS: atom_id res chain seq x y z
N MET A 1 -67.55 -70.59 11.42
CA MET A 1 -66.62 -70.06 12.44
C MET A 1 -66.12 -68.71 11.93
N ARG A 2 -66.44 -67.63 12.66
CA ARG A 2 -65.85 -66.26 12.75
C ARG A 2 -64.91 -65.78 11.63
N ALA A 3 -64.87 -64.53 11.19
CA ALA A 3 -65.69 -63.32 11.24
C ALA A 3 -64.92 -62.34 10.32
N LEU A 4 -65.63 -61.55 9.51
CA LEU A 4 -65.11 -60.32 8.92
C LEU A 4 -64.68 -59.34 10.04
N MET A 5 -63.61 -58.59 9.82
CA MET A 5 -63.37 -57.21 10.31
C MET A 5 -62.05 -56.73 9.67
N SER A 6 -62.08 -55.78 8.73
CA SER A 6 -62.10 -54.32 8.96
C SER A 6 -60.85 -53.85 9.71
N ALA A 7 -60.12 -52.81 9.37
CA ALA A 7 -60.13 -51.80 8.32
C ALA A 7 -58.87 -50.92 8.55
N LEU A 8 -58.77 -49.83 7.80
CA LEU A 8 -58.06 -48.57 8.14
C LEU A 8 -56.55 -48.52 7.80
N LEU A 9 -55.96 -47.47 7.22
CA LEU A 9 -56.34 -46.27 6.48
C LEU A 9 -55.01 -45.57 6.13
N ALA A 10 -54.95 -44.95 4.94
CA ALA A 10 -54.15 -43.79 4.48
C ALA A 10 -52.70 -43.59 5.01
N VAL A 11 -51.73 -43.18 4.19
CA VAL A 11 -51.68 -41.87 3.53
C VAL A 11 -50.64 -41.94 2.40
N ALA A 12 -51.00 -41.37 1.25
CA ALA A 12 -50.08 -41.10 0.15
C ALA A 12 -49.39 -39.75 0.39
N VAL A 13 -48.06 -39.68 0.19
CA VAL A 13 -47.39 -38.46 -0.29
C VAL A 13 -46.32 -38.88 -1.29
N ILE A 14 -46.52 -38.45 -2.52
CA ILE A 14 -45.52 -38.48 -3.60
C ILE A 14 -44.69 -37.22 -3.43
N SER A 15 -43.39 -37.36 -3.13
CA SER A 15 -42.44 -36.25 -3.22
C SER A 15 -41.67 -36.37 -4.53
N THR A 16 -42.04 -35.54 -5.49
CA THR A 16 -41.31 -35.26 -6.72
C THR A 16 -39.98 -34.56 -6.40
N ALA A 17 -38.86 -35.19 -6.75
CA ALA A 17 -37.55 -34.57 -6.74
C ALA A 17 -37.45 -33.58 -7.90
N ALA A 18 -37.42 -32.29 -7.58
CA ALA A 18 -36.98 -31.25 -8.51
C ALA A 18 -35.50 -30.98 -8.27
N ALA A 19 -34.70 -31.17 -9.31
CA ALA A 19 -33.28 -30.87 -9.34
C ALA A 19 -33.03 -29.37 -9.05
N GLN A 20 -32.17 -29.08 -8.09
CA GLN A 20 -31.57 -27.75 -7.94
C GLN A 20 -30.20 -27.78 -8.61
N ASP A 21 -30.09 -27.10 -9.74
CA ASP A 21 -28.80 -26.71 -10.31
C ASP A 21 -28.03 -25.90 -9.25
N ALA A 22 -26.90 -26.43 -8.82
CA ALA A 22 -25.97 -25.72 -7.96
C ALA A 22 -25.29 -24.63 -8.80
N LEU A 23 -25.63 -23.37 -8.56
CA LEU A 23 -24.93 -22.23 -9.15
C LEU A 23 -23.45 -22.23 -8.69
N PRO A 24 -22.49 -21.88 -9.56
CA PRO A 24 -21.09 -21.75 -9.17
C PRO A 24 -20.94 -20.65 -8.10
N PRO A 25 -19.95 -20.77 -7.19
CA PRO A 25 -19.73 -19.76 -6.16
C PRO A 25 -19.42 -18.42 -6.83
N VAL A 26 -20.25 -17.42 -6.56
CA VAL A 26 -19.97 -16.03 -6.90
C VAL A 26 -18.85 -15.58 -5.97
N THR A 27 -17.62 -15.51 -6.49
CA THR A 27 -16.57 -14.69 -5.89
C THR A 27 -17.10 -13.27 -5.85
N ALA A 28 -17.40 -12.76 -4.65
CA ALA A 28 -17.73 -11.36 -4.49
C ALA A 28 -16.61 -10.54 -5.15
N PRO A 29 -16.92 -9.56 -6.02
CA PRO A 29 -15.94 -8.55 -6.36
C PRO A 29 -15.39 -8.02 -5.04
N ASN A 30 -14.07 -7.97 -4.91
CA ASN A 30 -13.46 -7.21 -3.84
C ASN A 30 -13.71 -5.73 -4.18
N ASP A 31 -14.93 -5.27 -3.96
CA ASP A 31 -15.36 -3.87 -3.99
C ASP A 31 -14.80 -3.18 -2.74
N ALA A 32 -13.48 -3.28 -2.55
CA ALA A 32 -12.78 -2.17 -1.96
C ALA A 32 -13.06 -1.01 -2.90
N THR A 33 -13.98 -0.13 -2.49
CA THR A 33 -14.03 1.24 -2.99
C THR A 33 -12.59 1.67 -3.18
N PRO A 34 -12.14 2.15 -4.35
CA PRO A 34 -10.77 2.59 -4.48
C PRO A 34 -10.61 3.76 -3.49
N SER A 35 -10.12 3.45 -2.29
CA SER A 35 -9.55 4.44 -1.39
C SER A 35 -8.52 5.09 -2.28
N ILE A 36 -8.69 6.39 -2.61
CA ILE A 36 -7.82 7.18 -3.49
C ILE A 36 -6.59 6.40 -3.91
N ALA A 37 -6.67 5.86 -5.13
CA ALA A 37 -5.91 4.70 -5.56
C ALA A 37 -4.42 4.91 -5.29
N ASP A 38 -3.65 3.84 -5.11
CA ASP A 38 -2.19 3.94 -5.00
C ASP A 38 -1.57 4.87 -6.07
N THR A 39 -2.20 4.95 -7.25
CA THR A 39 -1.92 5.92 -8.32
C THR A 39 -1.91 7.38 -7.85
N ASP A 40 -2.91 7.81 -7.08
CA ASP A 40 -3.02 9.19 -6.58
C ASP A 40 -1.94 9.50 -5.54
N VAL A 41 -1.59 8.52 -4.70
CA VAL A 41 -0.49 8.65 -3.73
C VAL A 41 0.85 8.75 -4.46
N ARG A 42 1.08 7.93 -5.48
CA ARG A 42 2.29 7.98 -6.33
C ARG A 42 2.40 9.30 -7.07
N GLN A 43 1.32 9.76 -7.70
CA GLN A 43 1.30 11.03 -8.42
C GLN A 43 1.52 12.21 -7.47
N PHE A 44 0.88 12.20 -6.30
CA PHE A 44 1.12 13.21 -5.26
C PHE A 44 2.57 13.21 -4.80
N ALA A 45 3.16 12.03 -4.54
CA ALA A 45 4.55 11.92 -4.13
C ALA A 45 5.52 12.44 -5.23
N ALA A 46 5.28 12.09 -6.49
CA ALA A 46 6.11 12.50 -7.63
C ALA A 46 6.06 14.01 -7.88
N ILE A 47 4.89 14.63 -7.75
CA ILE A 47 4.67 16.06 -8.09
C ILE A 47 4.82 16.97 -6.87
N ALA A 48 4.04 16.74 -5.82
CA ALA A 48 4.00 17.59 -4.63
C ALA A 48 5.10 17.20 -3.64
N GLY A 49 5.24 15.90 -3.35
CA GLY A 49 6.24 15.38 -2.42
C GLY A 49 7.67 15.77 -2.79
N ARG A 50 8.02 15.61 -4.07
CA ARG A 50 9.33 16.02 -4.63
C ARG A 50 9.62 17.51 -4.46
N LYS A 51 8.61 18.38 -4.54
CA LYS A 51 8.76 19.82 -4.28
C LYS A 51 8.97 20.09 -2.81
N VAL A 52 8.14 19.51 -1.95
CA VAL A 52 8.16 19.80 -0.50
C VAL A 52 9.41 19.24 0.17
N VAL A 53 9.87 18.06 -0.20
CA VAL A 53 11.07 17.46 0.39
C VAL A 53 12.34 18.26 0.06
N GLY A 54 12.32 19.07 -1.01
CA GLY A 54 13.41 19.99 -1.32
C GLY A 54 13.55 21.16 -0.34
N HIS A 55 12.51 21.48 0.44
CA HIS A 55 12.50 22.65 1.33
C HIS A 55 13.46 22.47 2.51
N PRO A 56 14.01 23.55 3.07
CA PRO A 56 14.75 23.50 4.32
C PRO A 56 13.88 22.87 5.42
N VAL A 57 14.41 21.89 6.15
CA VAL A 57 13.78 21.32 7.34
C VAL A 57 14.56 21.73 8.57
N GLY A 58 13.87 22.08 9.65
CA GLY A 58 14.53 22.38 10.93
C GLY A 58 15.13 21.12 11.54
N GLY A 59 16.34 21.23 12.10
CA GLY A 59 17.02 20.12 12.76
C GLY A 59 18.55 20.31 12.80
N PRO A 60 19.27 19.60 13.69
CA PRO A 60 20.69 19.84 13.97
C PRO A 60 21.69 19.36 12.90
N VAL A 61 21.31 19.09 11.64
CA VAL A 61 22.24 18.49 10.66
C VAL A 61 22.03 19.01 9.23
N ALA A 62 23.05 19.66 8.67
CA ALA A 62 23.05 20.20 7.31
C ALA A 62 22.96 19.13 6.20
N THR A 63 23.13 17.85 6.54
CA THR A 63 23.13 16.70 5.62
C THR A 63 22.06 15.66 5.97
N ALA A 64 21.10 15.98 6.83
CA ALA A 64 20.06 15.06 7.29
C ALA A 64 19.18 14.57 6.13
N ASP A 65 18.89 13.27 6.08
CA ASP A 65 17.81 12.75 5.25
C ASP A 65 16.50 13.45 5.63
N LYS A 66 15.73 13.85 4.63
CA LYS A 66 14.46 14.55 4.87
C LYS A 66 13.32 13.56 4.73
N VAL A 67 12.40 13.59 5.68
CA VAL A 67 11.27 12.68 5.76
C VAL A 67 9.99 13.48 5.74
N LEU A 68 9.07 13.11 4.84
CA LEU A 68 7.71 13.60 4.80
C LEU A 68 6.75 12.47 5.19
N LEU A 69 5.79 12.78 6.06
CA LEU A 69 4.68 11.90 6.38
C LEU A 69 3.48 12.28 5.54
N LEU A 70 2.98 11.33 4.76
CA LEU A 70 1.72 11.49 4.02
C LEU A 70 0.57 10.94 4.85
N VAL A 71 -0.54 11.66 4.87
CA VAL A 71 -1.81 11.27 5.50
C VAL A 71 -2.95 11.51 4.53
N ARG A 72 -4.17 11.24 4.98
CA ARG A 72 -5.41 11.63 4.31
C ARG A 72 -5.92 12.92 4.95
N ASP A 73 -6.32 13.90 4.13
CA ASP A 73 -7.05 15.08 4.59
C ASP A 73 -8.51 14.73 4.95
N ASP A 74 -9.29 15.73 5.36
CA ASP A 74 -10.71 15.58 5.72
C ASP A 74 -11.60 15.17 4.55
N LYS A 75 -11.12 15.30 3.31
CA LYS A 75 -11.78 14.92 2.07
C LYS A 75 -11.25 13.61 1.49
N GLY A 76 -10.27 12.98 2.15
CA GLY A 76 -9.62 11.75 1.74
C GLY A 76 -8.44 11.93 0.78
N PHE A 77 -8.05 13.14 0.38
CA PHE A 77 -6.90 13.40 -0.49
C PHE A 77 -5.57 13.21 0.24
N PRO A 78 -4.48 12.83 -0.46
CA PRO A 78 -3.16 12.79 0.16
C PRO A 78 -2.73 14.19 0.57
N ASP A 79 -2.21 14.33 1.78
CA ASP A 79 -1.65 15.58 2.30
C ASP A 79 -0.40 15.31 3.16
N ILE A 80 0.40 16.34 3.43
CA ILE A 80 1.64 16.26 4.22
C ILE A 80 1.35 16.62 5.67
N ALA A 81 1.36 15.63 6.56
CA ALA A 81 1.17 15.83 8.00
C ALA A 81 2.42 16.37 8.70
N GLY A 82 3.61 16.16 8.14
CA GLY A 82 4.85 16.55 8.78
C GLY A 82 6.07 16.42 7.89
N SER A 83 7.10 17.19 8.23
CA SER A 83 8.40 17.22 7.58
C SER A 83 9.49 17.37 8.63
N PHE A 84 10.49 16.48 8.62
CA PHE A 84 11.58 16.51 9.59
C PHE A 84 12.88 15.93 9.00
N GLY A 85 14.00 16.26 9.63
CA GLY A 85 15.31 15.69 9.32
C GLY A 85 15.64 14.51 10.22
N LEU A 86 16.22 13.46 9.64
CA LEU A 86 16.89 12.37 10.36
C LEU A 86 18.38 12.36 9.98
N PRO A 87 19.28 11.96 10.89
CA PRO A 87 20.65 11.63 10.51
C PRO A 87 20.67 10.74 9.26
N SER A 88 21.56 11.05 8.31
CA SER A 88 21.59 10.38 7.01
C SER A 88 21.73 8.87 7.20
N ARG A 89 20.95 8.10 6.43
CA ARG A 89 21.00 6.61 6.43
C ARG A 89 20.68 5.95 7.76
N GLN A 90 20.06 6.66 8.70
CA GLN A 90 19.48 6.01 9.87
C GLN A 90 18.20 5.28 9.47
N SER A 91 17.93 4.13 10.08
CA SER A 91 16.66 3.44 9.90
C SER A 91 15.49 4.33 10.32
N LEU A 92 14.39 4.27 9.57
CA LEU A 92 13.19 5.04 9.91
C LEU A 92 12.54 4.49 11.19
N PRO A 93 12.05 5.35 12.08
CA PRO A 93 11.22 4.91 13.20
C PRO A 93 9.89 4.37 12.68
N ALA A 94 9.20 3.57 13.50
CA ALA A 94 7.84 3.10 13.18
C ALA A 94 6.92 4.29 12.84
N PRO A 95 6.07 4.17 11.81
CA PRO A 95 5.22 5.27 11.37
C PRO A 95 4.15 5.58 12.41
N PRO A 96 3.81 6.86 12.64
CA PRO A 96 2.66 7.23 13.43
C PRO A 96 1.36 6.61 12.89
N LYS A 97 0.40 6.32 13.77
CA LYS A 97 -0.90 5.79 13.37
C LYS A 97 -1.60 6.74 12.39
N GLY A 98 -2.14 6.19 11.30
CA GLY A 98 -2.81 6.96 10.25
C GLY A 98 -1.87 7.49 9.16
N THR A 99 -0.57 7.19 9.23
CA THR A 99 0.36 7.43 8.11
C THR A 99 -0.08 6.60 6.91
N LEU A 100 -0.27 7.27 5.78
CA LEU A 100 -0.62 6.68 4.49
C LEU A 100 0.62 6.15 3.77
N ALA A 101 1.67 6.97 3.71
CA ALA A 101 2.95 6.64 3.09
C ALA A 101 4.04 7.59 3.62
N ILE A 102 5.30 7.27 3.33
CA ILE A 102 6.44 8.12 3.67
C ILE A 102 7.19 8.52 2.41
N ILE A 103 7.70 9.75 2.36
CA ILE A 103 8.69 10.16 1.35
C ILE A 103 10.01 10.44 2.06
N ARG A 104 11.09 9.80 1.63
CA ARG A 104 12.44 10.00 2.14
C ARG A 104 13.33 10.54 1.03
N LEU A 105 13.85 11.75 1.21
CA LEU A 105 14.96 12.25 0.40
C LEU A 105 16.26 11.89 1.10
N HIS A 106 17.05 11.03 0.47
CA HIS A 106 18.41 10.82 0.89
C HIS A 106 19.26 12.02 0.48
N GLN A 107 19.82 12.70 1.48
CA GLN A 107 20.77 13.77 1.22
C GLN A 107 22.05 13.19 0.61
N ARG A 108 22.69 13.99 -0.24
CA ARG A 108 23.96 13.59 -0.86
C ARG A 108 25.02 13.41 0.23
N SER A 109 25.38 12.15 0.45
CA SER A 109 26.56 11.75 1.22
C SER A 109 27.70 11.38 0.25
N THR A 110 28.92 11.23 0.77
CA THR A 110 30.14 10.97 -0.02
C THR A 110 30.06 9.72 -0.90
N THR A 111 29.14 8.79 -0.63
CA THR A 111 28.90 7.60 -1.44
C THR A 111 27.52 7.66 -2.09
N ILE A 112 27.48 7.48 -3.41
CA ILE A 112 26.23 7.36 -4.18
C ILE A 112 25.59 6.01 -3.89
N VAL A 113 24.29 6.00 -3.57
CA VAL A 113 23.48 4.78 -3.44
C VAL A 113 22.52 4.77 -4.63
N PRO A 114 22.52 3.78 -5.53
CA PRO A 114 21.74 3.87 -6.77
C PRO A 114 20.25 3.45 -6.63
N GLY A 115 19.69 3.44 -5.42
CA GLY A 115 18.32 2.99 -5.14
C GLY A 115 17.95 3.04 -3.66
N PRO A 116 16.82 2.41 -3.26
CA PRO A 116 16.47 2.20 -1.85
C PRO A 116 17.57 1.42 -1.12
N THR A 117 17.72 1.69 0.17
CA THR A 117 18.68 0.98 1.04
C THR A 117 18.06 -0.26 1.67
N ASP A 118 18.89 -1.17 2.21
CA ASP A 118 18.41 -2.33 2.97
C ASP A 118 17.51 -1.92 4.15
N ASP A 119 17.82 -0.79 4.79
CA ASP A 119 17.00 -0.23 5.88
C ASP A 119 15.62 0.22 5.39
N ASP A 120 15.53 0.75 4.17
CA ASP A 120 14.26 1.14 3.56
C ASP A 120 13.41 -0.11 3.24
N LEU A 121 14.05 -1.17 2.74
CA LEU A 121 13.39 -2.45 2.49
C LEU A 121 12.90 -3.10 3.79
N ALA A 122 13.74 -3.13 4.82
CA ALA A 122 13.41 -3.65 6.14
C ALA A 122 12.27 -2.87 6.80
N PHE A 123 12.27 -1.54 6.67
CA PHE A 123 11.19 -0.68 7.15
C PHE A 123 9.84 -1.05 6.51
N VAL A 124 9.80 -1.19 5.18
CA VAL A 124 8.56 -1.58 4.47
C VAL A 124 8.14 -2.99 4.82
N GLY A 125 9.08 -3.93 4.96
CA GLY A 125 8.78 -5.29 5.41
C GLY A 125 8.14 -5.35 6.80
N ALA A 126 8.61 -4.51 7.72
CA ALA A 126 8.10 -4.45 9.09
C ALA A 126 6.75 -3.73 9.21
N ASN A 127 6.54 -2.67 8.44
CA ASN A 127 5.40 -1.75 8.64
C ASN A 127 4.32 -1.85 7.56
N ARG A 128 4.64 -2.45 6.40
CA ARG A 128 3.72 -2.66 5.26
C ARG A 128 3.02 -1.39 4.77
N ILE A 129 3.72 -0.26 4.84
CA ILE A 129 3.29 1.00 4.21
C ILE A 129 4.24 1.37 3.06
N PRO A 130 3.75 2.04 1.99
CA PRO A 130 4.62 2.49 0.91
C PRO A 130 5.66 3.51 1.38
N LEU A 131 6.88 3.35 0.89
CA LEU A 131 7.98 4.29 1.07
C LEU A 131 8.47 4.77 -0.28
N PHE A 132 8.48 6.09 -0.47
CA PHE A 132 9.01 6.74 -1.65
C PHE A 132 10.40 7.29 -1.38
N VAL A 133 11.40 6.78 -2.08
CA VAL A 133 12.80 7.17 -1.88
C VAL A 133 13.23 8.11 -3.01
N ILE A 134 13.84 9.24 -2.69
CA ILE A 134 14.38 10.20 -3.67
C ILE A 134 15.89 10.35 -3.45
N GLY A 135 16.66 10.24 -4.53
CA GLY A 135 18.12 10.34 -4.49
C GLY A 135 18.69 11.68 -4.94
N GLU A 136 19.27 12.46 -4.03
CA GLU A 136 19.84 13.79 -4.37
C GLU A 136 21.22 13.73 -5.09
N TRP A 137 21.78 12.53 -5.26
CA TRP A 137 23.08 12.35 -5.92
C TRP A 137 23.06 12.57 -7.44
N ALA A 138 21.91 12.51 -8.10
CA ALA A 138 21.79 12.75 -9.55
C ALA A 138 20.73 13.80 -9.88
N ARG A 139 20.83 14.43 -11.06
CA ARG A 139 19.82 15.34 -11.60
C ARG A 139 19.46 14.88 -13.03
N PRO A 140 18.17 14.64 -13.35
CA PRO A 140 17.02 14.68 -12.44
C PRO A 140 17.17 13.63 -11.31
N ALA A 141 16.67 13.96 -10.11
CA ALA A 141 16.80 13.08 -8.95
C ALA A 141 15.94 11.83 -9.18
N PRO A 142 16.51 10.62 -9.18
CA PRO A 142 15.72 9.41 -9.33
C PRO A 142 14.79 9.22 -8.12
N MET A 143 13.64 8.61 -8.37
CA MET A 143 12.66 8.27 -7.35
C MET A 143 12.27 6.80 -7.47
N TRP A 144 12.06 6.17 -6.32
CA TRP A 144 11.61 4.79 -6.21
C TRP A 144 10.39 4.70 -5.32
N GLU A 145 9.54 3.73 -5.59
CA GLU A 145 8.54 3.20 -4.69
C GLU A 145 9.05 1.89 -4.13
N VAL A 146 9.03 1.75 -2.82
CA VAL A 146 9.22 0.51 -2.09
C VAL A 146 7.88 0.14 -1.47
N ALA A 147 7.40 -1.07 -1.72
CA ALA A 147 6.11 -1.52 -1.26
C ALA A 147 6.12 -3.01 -0.90
N TRP A 148 5.20 -3.40 -0.03
CA TRP A 148 4.88 -4.80 0.23
C TRP A 148 3.87 -5.27 -0.83
N VAL A 149 4.28 -6.17 -1.71
CA VAL A 149 3.48 -6.66 -2.85
C VAL A 149 3.70 -8.16 -2.97
N ASP A 150 2.62 -8.93 -3.16
CA ASP A 150 2.67 -10.40 -3.30
C ASP A 150 3.45 -11.08 -2.15
N ASP A 151 3.18 -10.67 -0.91
CA ASP A 151 3.82 -11.19 0.31
C ASP A 151 5.35 -11.01 0.39
N THR A 152 5.91 -10.06 -0.37
CA THR A 152 7.32 -9.69 -0.28
C THR A 152 7.55 -8.19 -0.46
N VAL A 153 8.72 -7.70 -0.08
CA VAL A 153 9.11 -6.31 -0.35
C VAL A 153 9.64 -6.23 -1.78
N ARG A 154 9.12 -5.28 -2.56
CA ARG A 154 9.58 -4.98 -3.91
C ARG A 154 9.77 -3.48 -4.08
N PHE A 155 10.60 -3.11 -5.04
CA PHE A 155 10.78 -1.72 -5.42
C PHE A 155 10.74 -1.50 -6.92
N ARG A 156 10.36 -0.30 -7.34
CA ARG A 156 10.36 0.12 -8.75
C ARG A 156 10.66 1.59 -8.88
N THR A 157 11.09 2.02 -10.06
CA THR A 157 11.31 3.45 -10.36
C THR A 157 9.98 4.18 -10.56
N ILE A 158 9.93 5.44 -10.14
CA ILE A 158 8.86 6.38 -10.46
C ILE A 158 9.42 7.54 -11.30
N GLY A 159 8.72 7.86 -12.39
CA GLY A 159 8.99 8.97 -13.29
C GLY A 159 8.62 10.34 -12.70
N GLU A 160 8.59 11.37 -13.54
CA GLU A 160 8.38 12.75 -13.10
C GLU A 160 6.93 13.04 -12.71
N VAL A 161 5.96 12.35 -13.33
CA VAL A 161 4.52 12.52 -13.07
C VAL A 161 3.86 11.27 -12.49
N GLY A 162 4.66 10.31 -12.02
CA GLY A 162 4.16 9.09 -11.39
C GLY A 162 4.25 7.83 -12.26
N GLU A 163 4.94 7.88 -13.41
CA GLU A 163 5.10 6.73 -14.30
C GLU A 163 5.85 5.61 -13.60
N ILE A 164 5.33 4.39 -13.66
CA ILE A 164 5.87 3.25 -12.93
C ILE A 164 6.77 2.39 -13.83
N GLY A 165 7.95 2.06 -13.33
CA GLY A 165 8.81 1.01 -13.88
C GLY A 165 8.37 -0.39 -13.46
N PRO A 166 9.03 -1.44 -13.95
CA PRO A 166 8.80 -2.81 -13.48
C PRO A 166 9.24 -2.99 -12.03
N TRP A 167 8.56 -3.87 -11.30
CA TRP A 167 8.99 -4.30 -9.97
C TRP A 167 10.32 -5.04 -10.00
N ARG A 168 11.09 -4.89 -8.92
CA ARG A 168 12.39 -5.52 -8.66
C ARG A 168 12.41 -6.02 -7.22
N GLU A 169 13.29 -6.99 -6.98
CA GLU A 169 13.58 -7.57 -5.67
C GLU A 169 14.91 -7.02 -5.15
#